data_AF-A0A662PEN7-F1
#
_entry.id   AF-A0A662PEN7-F1
#
_cell.length_a   1.000
_cell.length_b   1.000
_cell.length_c   1.000
_cell.angle_alpha   90.00
_cell.angle_beta   90.00
_cell.angle_gamma   90.00
#
_symmetry.space_group_name_H-M   'P 1'
#
loop_
_entity.id
_entity.type
_entity.pdbx_description
1 polymer ?
#
loop_
_entity_poly.entity_id
_entity_poly.type
_entity_poly.pdbx_seq_one_letter_code
_entity_poly.pdbx_strand_id
1 'polypeptide(L)'
;MELNTNSAEIFIGYRDFIGILDIQSIEDYLKENRVQDIYLLTQQPLSERVQSYLNEHLKERVTVIVTSSSRKTAENIKQQNEGKQARVIDLEEFGRRGFARCRC
;
A
#
# COMPACT_ATOMS: atom_id res chain seq x y z
N MET A 1 -17.44 5.59 -24.49
CA MET A 1 -17.44 4.55 -23.44
C MET A 1 -16.31 4.89 -22.49
N GLU A 2 -16.54 5.85 -21.61
CA GLU A 2 -15.62 6.11 -20.49
C GLU A 2 -15.95 5.07 -19.43
N LEU A 3 -15.03 4.12 -19.24
CA LEU A 3 -15.05 3.21 -18.10
C LEU A 3 -14.85 4.07 -16.85
N ASN A 4 -15.94 4.62 -16.34
CA ASN A 4 -16.03 5.14 -14.98
C ASN A 4 -15.97 3.94 -14.05
N THR A 5 -14.78 3.38 -13.91
CA THR A 5 -14.45 2.36 -12.93
C THR A 5 -14.34 3.09 -11.60
N ASN A 6 -15.50 3.49 -11.04
CA ASN A 6 -15.66 3.82 -9.63
C ASN A 6 -15.62 2.52 -8.83
N SER A 7 -14.54 1.77 -9.01
CA SER A 7 -14.25 0.57 -8.24
C SER A 7 -13.26 1.03 -7.22
N ALA A 8 -13.61 0.93 -5.94
CA ALA A 8 -12.67 1.12 -4.85
C ALA A 8 -11.43 0.24 -5.13
N GLU A 9 -10.35 0.88 -5.60
CA GLU A 9 -9.11 0.17 -5.88
C GLU A 9 -8.46 -0.16 -4.53
N ILE A 10 -8.08 -1.42 -4.38
CA ILE A 10 -7.31 -1.89 -3.23
C ILE A 10 -5.87 -1.96 -3.66
N PHE A 11 -4.99 -1.30 -2.93
CA PHE A 11 -3.56 -1.39 -3.14
C PHE A 11 -2.97 -2.37 -2.13
N ILE A 12 -2.27 -3.39 -2.61
CA ILE A 12 -1.61 -4.38 -1.77
C ILE A 12 -0.11 -4.25 -2.03
N GLY A 13 0.57 -3.52 -1.15
CA GLY A 13 2.02 -3.37 -1.17
C GLY A 13 2.68 -4.49 -0.37
N TYR A 14 3.73 -5.11 -0.87
CA TYR A 14 4.55 -6.02 -0.06
C TYR A 14 6.03 -5.62 -0.07
N ARG A 15 6.69 -5.80 1.08
CA ARG A 15 8.14 -5.58 1.26
C ARG A 15 8.65 -6.36 2.46
N ASP A 16 9.94 -6.65 2.52
CA ASP A 16 10.52 -7.27 3.72
C ASP A 16 10.53 -6.31 4.92
N PHE A 17 10.97 -5.08 4.65
CA PHE A 17 11.10 -3.98 5.60
C PHE A 17 10.44 -2.73 5.03
N ILE A 18 9.55 -2.11 5.80
CA ILE A 18 8.86 -0.88 5.42
C ILE A 18 9.42 0.27 6.25
N GLY A 19 10.01 1.26 5.57
CA GLY A 19 10.52 2.48 6.17
C GLY A 19 9.54 3.64 6.10
N ILE A 20 9.93 4.75 6.70
CA ILE A 20 9.13 5.99 6.66
C ILE A 20 8.96 6.54 5.23
N LEU A 21 9.97 6.37 4.37
CA LEU A 21 9.93 6.81 2.98
C LEU A 21 8.88 6.05 2.16
N ASP A 22 8.69 4.76 2.44
CA ASP A 22 7.64 3.96 1.82
C ASP A 22 6.27 4.54 2.18
N ILE A 23 6.05 4.81 3.47
CA ILE A 23 4.77 5.37 3.96
C ILE A 23 4.50 6.75 3.37
N GLN A 24 5.51 7.63 3.29
CA GLN A 24 5.36 8.94 2.65
C GLN A 24 5.01 8.82 1.16
N SER A 25 5.64 7.88 0.45
CA SER A 25 5.34 7.63 -0.97
C SER A 25 3.90 7.12 -1.14
N ILE A 26 3.43 6.28 -0.23
CA ILE A 26 2.06 5.77 -0.20
C ILE A 26 1.07 6.89 0.12
N GLU A 27 1.39 7.78 1.06
CA GLU A 27 0.58 8.95 1.38
C GLU A 27 0.41 9.87 0.16
N ASP A 28 1.48 10.12 -0.58
CA ASP A 28 1.44 10.91 -1.81
C ASP A 28 0.58 10.22 -2.88
N TYR A 29 0.77 8.91 -3.04
CA TYR A 29 -0.05 8.09 -3.94
C TYR A 29 -1.53 8.13 -3.60
N LEU A 30 -1.90 8.11 -2.31
CA LEU A 30 -3.27 8.27 -1.82
C LEU A 30 -3.87 9.65 -2.09
N LYS A 31 -3.04 10.70 -2.12
CA LYS A 31 -3.48 12.06 -2.45
C LYS A 31 -3.76 12.17 -3.96
N GLU A 32 -2.92 11.56 -4.79
CA GLU A 32 -3.08 11.59 -6.26
C GLU A 32 -4.13 10.58 -6.77
N ASN A 33 -4.30 9.42 -6.12
CA ASN A 33 -5.17 8.33 -6.58
C ASN A 33 -6.34 8.10 -5.64
N ARG A 34 -7.50 7.73 -6.20
CA ARG A 34 -8.72 7.39 -5.44
C ARG A 34 -8.68 5.97 -4.86
N VAL A 35 -7.58 5.60 -4.21
CA VAL A 35 -7.46 4.33 -3.48
C VAL A 35 -8.15 4.48 -2.13
N GLN A 36 -9.03 3.54 -1.81
CA GLN A 36 -9.76 3.55 -0.53
C GLN A 36 -9.02 2.75 0.54
N ASP A 37 -8.51 1.57 0.18
CA ASP A 37 -7.91 0.62 1.11
C ASP A 37 -6.48 0.26 0.65
N ILE A 38 -5.53 0.36 1.57
CA ILE A 38 -4.15 -0.07 1.37
C ILE A 38 -3.81 -1.17 2.37
N TYR A 39 -3.22 -2.23 1.86
CA TYR A 39 -2.68 -3.32 2.67
C TYR A 39 -1.17 -3.37 2.47
N LEU A 40 -0.43 -3.24 3.56
CA LEU A 40 1.03 -3.32 3.58
C LEU A 40 1.44 -4.65 4.22
N LEU A 41 2.00 -5.52 3.41
CA LEU A 41 2.48 -6.84 3.80
C LEU A 41 3.97 -6.75 4.09
N THR A 42 4.34 -7.02 5.33
CA THR A 42 5.75 -6.96 5.77
C THR A 42 6.17 -8.22 6.49
N GLN A 43 7.41 -8.68 6.29
CA GLN A 43 7.93 -9.82 7.06
C GLN A 43 8.39 -9.37 8.45
N GLN A 44 8.88 -8.14 8.53
CA GLN A 44 9.36 -7.55 9.78
C GLN A 44 8.33 -6.58 10.37
N PRO A 45 8.25 -6.48 11.71
CA PRO A 45 7.45 -5.45 12.34
C PRO A 45 7.95 -4.05 11.95
N LEU A 46 7.00 -3.12 11.81
CA LEU A 46 7.33 -1.72 11.58
C LEU A 46 8.03 -1.14 12.80
N SER A 47 9.00 -0.25 12.57
CA SER A 47 9.58 0.55 13.65
C SER A 47 8.52 1.45 14.29
N GLU A 48 8.64 1.73 15.59
CA GLU A 48 7.69 2.57 16.36
C GLU A 48 7.42 3.92 15.67
N ARG A 49 8.45 4.55 15.11
CA ARG A 49 8.31 5.80 14.35
C ARG A 49 7.39 5.66 13.15
N VAL A 50 7.52 4.56 12.40
CA VAL A 50 6.71 4.30 11.21
C VAL A 50 5.28 3.96 11.62
N GLN A 51 5.10 3.15 12.67
CA GLN A 51 3.78 2.86 13.22
C GLN A 51 3.08 4.12 13.71
N SER A 52 3.79 5.00 14.43
CA SER A 52 3.21 6.23 14.96
C SER A 52 2.78 7.16 13.83
N TYR A 53 3.62 7.33 12.81
CA TYR A 53 3.28 8.15 11.64
C TYR A 53 2.06 7.59 10.90
N LEU A 54 2.04 6.28 10.66
CA LEU A 54 0.96 5.63 9.95
C LEU A 54 -0.35 5.70 10.77
N ASN A 55 -0.28 5.54 12.09
CA ASN A 55 -1.43 5.66 12.98
C ASN A 55 -1.94 7.10 13.14
N GLU A 56 -1.09 8.12 12.94
CA GLU A 56 -1.50 9.53 12.99
C GLU A 56 -2.11 9.99 11.65
N HIS A 57 -1.48 9.63 10.53
CA HIS A 57 -1.84 10.17 9.22
C HIS A 57 -2.74 9.25 8.37
N LEU A 58 -2.65 7.94 8.56
CA LEU A 58 -3.12 6.94 7.58
C LEU A 58 -3.90 5.78 8.21
N LYS A 59 -4.20 5.83 9.50
CA LYS A 59 -4.79 4.72 10.27
C LYS A 59 -6.07 4.14 9.68
N GLU A 60 -6.92 5.00 9.13
CA GLU A 60 -8.23 4.59 8.60
C GLU A 60 -8.15 4.00 7.19
N ARG A 61 -7.01 4.14 6.49
CA ARG A 61 -6.85 3.73 5.09
C ARG A 61 -5.76 2.70 4.88
N VAL A 62 -4.78 2.61 5.78
CA VAL A 62 -3.62 1.72 5.66
C VAL A 62 -3.65 0.66 6.74
N THR A 63 -3.74 -0.59 6.31
CA THR A 63 -3.67 -1.77 7.17
C THR A 63 -2.32 -2.44 6.98
N VAL A 64 -1.56 -2.59 8.05
CA VAL A 64 -0.27 -3.29 8.03
C VAL A 64 -0.46 -4.70 8.53
N ILE A 65 0.01 -5.68 7.76
CA ILE A 65 -0.06 -7.09 8.10
C ILE A 65 1.36 -7.65 8.11
N VAL A 66 1.79 -8.09 9.28
CA VAL A 66 3.08 -8.77 9.44
C VAL A 66 2.89 -10.25 9.11
N THR A 67 3.48 -10.70 8.01
CA THR A 67 3.35 -12.07 7.50
C THR A 67 4.62 -12.47 6.76
N SER A 68 5.10 -13.69 7.01
CA SER A 68 6.19 -14.29 6.21
C SER A 68 5.72 -14.74 4.82
N SER A 69 4.41 -14.74 4.55
CA SER A 69 3.82 -15.21 3.30
C SER A 69 2.96 -14.13 2.66
N SER A 70 3.60 -13.07 2.14
CA SER A 70 2.94 -11.96 1.45
C SER A 70 2.01 -12.43 0.33
N ARG A 71 2.44 -13.42 -0.48
CA ARG A 71 1.63 -13.97 -1.57
C ARG A 71 0.31 -14.57 -1.11
N LYS A 72 0.35 -15.42 -0.07
CA LYS A 72 -0.84 -16.09 0.47
C LYS A 72 -1.80 -15.08 1.13
N THR A 73 -1.26 -14.10 1.84
CA THR A 73 -2.07 -13.04 2.44
C THR A 73 -2.69 -12.14 1.38
N ALA A 74 -1.96 -11.77 0.32
CA ALA A 74 -2.49 -10.99 -0.79
C ALA A 74 -3.64 -11.72 -1.49
N GLU A 75 -3.52 -13.03 -1.75
CA GLU A 75 -4.61 -13.84 -2.29
C GLU A 75 -5.81 -13.89 -1.34
N ASN A 76 -5.58 -14.02 -0.04
CA ASN A 76 -6.65 -14.01 0.95
C ASN A 76 -7.41 -12.67 0.95
N ILE A 77 -6.69 -11.55 0.93
CA ILE A 77 -7.31 -10.20 0.83
C ILE A 77 -8.09 -10.07 -0.46
N LYS A 78 -7.54 -10.55 -1.58
CA LYS A 78 -8.22 -10.52 -2.88
C LYS A 78 -9.51 -11.35 -2.86
N GLN A 79 -9.50 -12.54 -2.24
CA GLN A 79 -10.70 -13.37 -2.08
C GLN A 79 -11.73 -12.74 -1.14
N GLN A 80 -11.29 -12.12 -0.04
CA GLN A 80 -12.19 -11.41 0.87
C GLN A 80 -12.86 -10.19 0.23
N ASN A 81 -12.21 -9.62 -0.79
CA ASN A 81 -12.68 -8.46 -1.53
C ASN A 81 -13.07 -8.83 -2.97
N GLU A 82 -13.65 -10.02 -3.16
CA GLU A 82 -14.15 -10.48 -4.45
C GLU A 82 -15.23 -9.50 -4.97
N GLY A 83 -14.85 -8.63 -5.91
CA GLY A 83 -15.68 -7.52 -6.40
C GLY A 83 -14.98 -6.16 -6.43
N LYS A 84 -13.85 -5.99 -5.74
CA LYS A 84 -12.99 -4.80 -5.83
C LYS A 84 -11.75 -5.08 -6.68
N GLN A 85 -11.21 -4.05 -7.32
CA GLN A 85 -9.98 -4.16 -8.11
C GLN A 85 -8.77 -4.11 -7.17
N ALA A 86 -8.21 -5.28 -6.85
CA ALA A 86 -7.00 -5.38 -6.05
C ALA A 86 -5.74 -5.40 -6.93
N ARG A 87 -4.81 -4.48 -6.67
CA ARG A 87 -3.51 -4.40 -7.33
C ARG A 87 -2.42 -4.77 -6.33
N VAL A 88 -1.69 -5.84 -6.64
CA VAL A 88 -0.53 -6.25 -5.86
C VAL A 88 0.72 -5.63 -6.47
N ILE A 89 1.42 -4.80 -5.71
CA ILE A 89 2.60 -4.05 -6.16
C ILE A 89 3.73 -4.31 -5.16
N ASP A 90 4.94 -4.48 -5.68
CA ASP A 90 6.14 -4.55 -4.87
C ASP A 90 6.55 -3.12 -4.43
N LEU A 91 6.68 -2.90 -3.13
CA LEU A 91 7.00 -1.56 -2.59
C LEU A 91 8.47 -1.18 -2.83
N GLU A 92 9.37 -2.14 -3.05
CA GLU A 92 10.76 -1.82 -3.40
C GLU A 92 10.82 -1.19 -4.80
N GLU A 93 10.08 -1.73 -5.77
CA GLU A 93 9.90 -1.11 -7.08
C GLU A 93 9.14 0.22 -6.98
N PHE A 94 8.12 0.29 -6.13
CA PHE A 94 7.33 1.50 -5.94
C PHE A 94 8.15 2.65 -5.36
N GLY A 95 8.90 2.40 -4.29
CA GLY A 95 9.77 3.39 -3.64
C GLY A 95 10.90 3.87 -4.56
N ARG A 96 11.42 3.00 -5.44
CA ARG A 96 12.38 3.40 -6.48
C ARG A 96 11.77 4.27 -7.58
N ARG A 97 10.53 3.99 -7.98
CA ARG A 97 9.83 4.75 -9.04
C ARG A 97 9.22 6.06 -8.54
N GLY A 98 8.81 6.13 -7.27
CA GLY A 98 8.22 7.32 -6.64
C GLY A 98 9.16 8.53 -6.53
N PHE A 99 10.47 8.31 -6.53
CA PHE A 99 11.47 9.40 -6.48
C PHE A 99 12.01 9.84 -7.84
N ALA A 100 11.56 9.23 -8.94
CA ALA A 100 12.06 9.54 -10.29
C ALA A 100 11.19 10.53 -11.09
N ARG A 101 10.24 11.25 -10.45
CA ARG A 101 9.68 12.46 -11.07
C ARG A 101 10.56 13.67 -10.74
N CYS A 102 11.58 13.82 -11.59
CA CYS A 102 12.28 15.05 -11.98
C CYS A 102 12.09 16.29 -11.08
N ARG A 103 13.15 16.66 -10.36
CA ARG A 103 13.44 18.07 -10.05
C ARG A 103 14.46 18.55 -11.09
N CYS A 104 13.98 19.16 -12.17
CA CYS A 104 14.79 20.13 -12.93
C CYS A 104 14.88 21.44 -12.14
#